data_AF-A0AAE6X3Q2-F1
#
_entry.id   AF-A0AAE6X3Q2-F1
#
_cell.length_a   1.000
_cell.length_b   1.000
_cell.length_c   1.000
_cell.angle_alpha   90.00
_cell.angle_beta   90.00
_cell.angle_gamma   90.00
#
_symmetry.space_group_name_H-M   'P 1'
#
loop_
_entity.id
_entity.type
_entity.pdbx_description
1 polymer ?
#
loop_
_entity_poly.entity_id
_entity_poly.type
_entity_poly.pdbx_seq_one_letter_code
_entity_poly.pdbx_strand_id
1 'polypeptide(L)'
;MNKQDVNALINEINAYDTIIIFRHVRPDPDALGSQIGLKHAIKRLYPNKRIFAVGSEVENLKFIGNMDTLSDKQFEGALAIVLDTANAPRIDDSRYTLCDKVIKVDHHPPEDQYGELNIVDTTASSTSEIIFEILTSLGYGSDYIDTAVAKCLYIGIVGDTGRFLFNNTTSRTMEIAAELLKFNIEHTKMINQMQERDASSMKFQGFVLQNFNLDAGVGSILITKEILDTFNITASDASLFVNAFSDAKGIKAWAYAVDEGDEIRVRLRSKAVVINTLAAKYNGGGHPLASGASVYSVTEFEQLLTELKNLVNG
;
A
#
# COMPACT_ATOMS: atom_id res chain seq x y z
N MET A 1 -19.98 6.13 2.03
CA MET A 1 -20.28 5.34 0.81
C MET A 1 -21.72 5.47 0.32
N ASN A 2 -21.96 5.33 -0.99
CA ASN A 2 -23.31 5.34 -1.59
C ASN A 2 -24.02 3.97 -1.37
N LYS A 3 -25.24 3.99 -0.82
CA LYS A 3 -26.04 2.77 -0.57
C LYS A 3 -26.36 2.00 -1.85
N GLN A 4 -26.49 2.68 -2.99
CA GLN A 4 -26.76 2.05 -4.27
C GLN A 4 -25.62 1.13 -4.70
N ASP A 5 -24.37 1.58 -4.54
CA ASP A 5 -23.17 0.83 -4.93
C ASP A 5 -22.98 -0.40 -4.05
N VAL A 6 -23.21 -0.25 -2.73
CA VAL A 6 -23.20 -1.37 -1.78
C VAL A 6 -24.26 -2.40 -2.16
N ASN A 7 -25.49 -1.98 -2.47
CA ASN A 7 -26.55 -2.90 -2.90
C ASN A 7 -26.23 -3.59 -4.23
N ALA A 8 -25.61 -2.88 -5.18
CA ALA A 8 -25.17 -3.47 -6.44
C ALA A 8 -24.13 -4.57 -6.21
N LEU A 9 -23.11 -4.32 -5.37
CA LEU A 9 -22.11 -5.33 -5.01
C LEU A 9 -22.75 -6.59 -4.39
N ILE A 10 -23.68 -6.41 -3.45
CA ILE A 10 -24.39 -7.54 -2.81
C ILE A 10 -25.14 -8.37 -3.85
N ASN A 11 -25.83 -7.71 -4.78
CA ASN A 11 -26.61 -8.40 -5.80
C ASN A 11 -25.71 -9.28 -6.68
N GLU A 12 -24.54 -8.76 -7.05
CA GLU A 12 -23.55 -9.55 -7.80
C GLU A 12 -23.00 -10.71 -6.94
N ILE A 13 -22.60 -10.47 -5.69
CA ILE A 13 -22.14 -11.53 -4.78
C ILE A 13 -23.21 -12.64 -4.63
N ASN A 14 -24.49 -12.27 -4.55
CA ASN A 14 -25.59 -13.21 -4.48
C ASN A 14 -25.73 -14.04 -5.77
N ALA A 15 -25.58 -13.41 -6.93
CA ALA A 15 -25.77 -14.03 -8.25
C ALA A 15 -24.71 -15.07 -8.63
N TYR A 16 -23.49 -14.98 -8.08
CA TYR A 16 -22.39 -15.87 -8.44
C TYR A 16 -22.07 -16.92 -7.37
N ASP A 17 -21.91 -18.19 -7.75
CA ASP A 17 -21.50 -19.26 -6.85
C ASP A 17 -19.99 -19.29 -6.56
N THR A 18 -19.20 -18.71 -7.47
CA THR A 18 -17.74 -18.60 -7.37
C THR A 18 -17.35 -17.14 -7.37
N ILE A 19 -16.55 -16.75 -6.39
CA ILE A 19 -16.02 -15.40 -6.25
C ILE A 19 -14.50 -15.52 -6.12
N ILE A 20 -13.77 -14.78 -6.93
CA ILE A 20 -12.31 -14.71 -6.90
C ILE A 20 -11.92 -13.27 -6.61
N ILE A 21 -11.16 -13.07 -5.55
CA ILE A 21 -10.76 -11.75 -5.06
C ILE A 21 -9.31 -11.51 -5.44
N PHE A 22 -9.04 -10.37 -6.07
CA PHE A 22 -7.74 -9.94 -6.58
C PHE A 22 -7.30 -8.65 -5.88
N ARG A 23 -6.02 -8.29 -6.06
CA ARG A 23 -5.43 -7.04 -5.59
C ARG A 23 -4.26 -6.61 -6.48
N HIS A 24 -3.56 -5.53 -6.14
CA HIS A 24 -2.43 -5.04 -6.93
C HIS A 24 -1.13 -5.83 -6.70
N VAL A 25 -0.24 -5.93 -7.69
CA VAL A 25 1.11 -6.53 -7.57
C VAL A 25 1.97 -5.83 -6.52
N ARG A 26 2.88 -6.57 -5.88
CA ARG A 26 3.69 -6.12 -4.72
C ARG A 26 2.77 -5.63 -3.59
N PRO A 27 1.94 -6.52 -3.04
CA PRO A 27 0.88 -6.14 -2.13
C PRO A 27 1.46 -5.56 -0.83
N ASP A 28 0.75 -4.60 -0.29
CA ASP A 28 0.99 -4.04 1.03
C ASP A 28 -0.05 -4.59 2.04
N PRO A 29 -0.03 -4.15 3.32
CA PRO A 29 -0.99 -4.64 4.29
C PRO A 29 -2.45 -4.33 3.94
N ASP A 30 -2.77 -3.26 3.20
CA ASP A 30 -4.16 -2.91 2.86
C ASP A 30 -4.69 -3.77 1.73
N ALA A 31 -3.87 -4.03 0.71
CA ALA A 31 -4.19 -4.96 -0.36
C ALA A 31 -4.52 -6.36 0.18
N LEU A 32 -3.71 -6.88 1.11
CA LEU A 32 -3.95 -8.18 1.74
C LEU A 32 -5.08 -8.12 2.78
N GLY A 33 -5.14 -7.05 3.57
CA GLY A 33 -6.14 -6.85 4.62
C GLY A 33 -7.55 -6.79 4.05
N SER A 34 -7.73 -6.02 2.97
CA SER A 34 -9.00 -5.90 2.25
C SER A 34 -9.37 -7.22 1.55
N GLN A 35 -8.42 -7.84 0.82
CA GLN A 35 -8.64 -9.09 0.08
C GLN A 35 -9.01 -10.27 0.99
N ILE A 36 -8.20 -10.55 1.99
CA ILE A 36 -8.41 -11.68 2.91
C ILE A 36 -9.57 -11.39 3.87
N GLY A 37 -9.72 -10.12 4.31
CA GLY A 37 -10.85 -9.69 5.11
C GLY A 37 -12.18 -9.92 4.40
N LEU A 38 -12.29 -9.53 3.13
CA LEU A 38 -13.48 -9.77 2.33
C LEU A 38 -13.71 -11.27 2.06
N LYS A 39 -12.66 -12.05 1.75
CA LYS A 39 -12.74 -13.51 1.60
C LYS A 39 -13.38 -14.15 2.83
N HIS A 40 -12.89 -13.82 4.03
CA HIS A 40 -13.42 -14.36 5.28
C HIS A 40 -14.87 -13.93 5.52
N ALA A 41 -15.20 -12.66 5.29
CA ALA A 41 -16.55 -12.14 5.50
C ALA A 41 -17.57 -12.80 4.55
N ILE A 42 -17.27 -12.90 3.25
CA ILE A 42 -18.15 -13.56 2.29
C ILE A 42 -18.27 -15.05 2.64
N LYS A 43 -17.19 -15.73 3.05
CA LYS A 43 -17.26 -17.17 3.38
C LYS A 43 -18.16 -17.44 4.58
N ARG A 44 -18.18 -16.51 5.53
CA ARG A 44 -19.07 -16.55 6.69
C ARG A 44 -20.52 -16.28 6.31
N LEU A 45 -20.78 -15.30 5.44
CA LEU A 45 -22.12 -14.96 4.95
C LEU A 45 -22.71 -16.03 4.03
N TYR A 46 -21.87 -16.67 3.22
CA TYR A 46 -22.27 -17.64 2.20
C TYR A 46 -21.42 -18.91 2.29
N PRO A 47 -21.63 -19.77 3.31
CA PRO A 47 -20.79 -20.96 3.53
C PRO A 47 -20.72 -21.91 2.33
N ASN A 48 -21.77 -21.94 1.51
CA ASN A 48 -21.89 -22.81 0.33
C ASN A 48 -21.18 -22.25 -0.92
N LYS A 49 -20.84 -20.96 -0.96
CA LYS A 49 -20.11 -20.36 -2.10
C LYS A 49 -18.64 -20.77 -2.07
N ARG A 50 -18.03 -20.78 -3.25
CA ARG A 50 -16.59 -20.99 -3.47
C ARG A 50 -15.93 -19.62 -3.54
N ILE A 51 -15.04 -19.33 -2.60
CA ILE A 51 -14.45 -18.00 -2.47
C ILE A 51 -12.95 -18.16 -2.37
N PHE A 52 -12.24 -17.49 -3.26
CA PHE A 52 -10.79 -17.59 -3.37
C PHE A 52 -10.16 -16.20 -3.35
N ALA A 53 -8.94 -16.12 -2.83
CA ALA A 53 -8.07 -14.94 -2.94
C ALA A 53 -6.82 -15.38 -3.69
N VAL A 54 -6.49 -14.72 -4.80
CA VAL A 54 -5.36 -15.09 -5.67
C VAL A 54 -4.32 -13.98 -5.74
N GLY A 55 -3.13 -14.33 -6.22
CA GLY A 55 -2.00 -13.43 -6.42
C GLY A 55 -0.70 -14.01 -5.86
N SER A 56 0.41 -13.29 -6.06
CA SER A 56 1.70 -13.65 -5.46
C SER A 56 1.71 -13.64 -3.92
N GLU A 57 2.55 -14.48 -3.31
CA GLU A 57 2.76 -14.49 -1.86
C GLU A 57 3.82 -13.47 -1.45
N VAL A 58 3.68 -12.87 -0.26
CA VAL A 58 4.67 -11.96 0.33
C VAL A 58 5.03 -12.43 1.74
N GLU A 59 6.26 -12.93 1.90
CA GLU A 59 6.70 -13.67 3.09
C GLU A 59 6.42 -12.94 4.41
N ASN A 60 6.79 -11.66 4.49
CA ASN A 60 6.62 -10.85 5.71
C ASN A 60 5.16 -10.47 6.00
N LEU A 61 4.22 -10.74 5.08
CA LEU A 61 2.79 -10.46 5.24
C LEU A 61 1.92 -11.73 5.22
N LYS A 62 2.51 -12.92 5.06
CA LYS A 62 1.79 -14.21 5.08
C LYS A 62 0.94 -14.45 6.32
N PHE A 63 1.25 -13.80 7.43
CA PHE A 63 0.47 -13.89 8.66
C PHE A 63 -0.94 -13.27 8.53
N ILE A 64 -1.16 -12.41 7.53
CA ILE A 64 -2.49 -11.84 7.21
C ILE A 64 -3.38 -12.93 6.58
N GLY A 65 -2.82 -13.71 5.66
CA GLY A 65 -3.51 -14.83 5.02
C GLY A 65 -2.70 -15.42 3.86
N ASN A 66 -3.11 -16.61 3.41
CA ASN A 66 -2.51 -17.30 2.26
C ASN A 66 -3.38 -17.13 1.00
N MET A 67 -2.74 -17.16 -0.15
CA MET A 67 -3.37 -17.16 -1.47
C MET A 67 -3.77 -18.58 -1.88
N ASP A 68 -4.84 -18.68 -2.67
CA ASP A 68 -5.30 -19.93 -3.27
C ASP A 68 -4.68 -20.11 -4.67
N THR A 69 -4.30 -21.34 -4.99
CA THR A 69 -3.84 -21.71 -6.33
C THR A 69 -4.99 -22.28 -7.14
N LEU A 70 -5.32 -21.64 -8.27
CA LEU A 70 -6.41 -22.04 -9.14
C LEU A 70 -5.93 -22.34 -10.57
N SER A 71 -6.60 -23.30 -11.21
CA SER A 71 -6.51 -23.53 -12.66
C SER A 71 -7.39 -22.53 -13.43
N ASP A 72 -7.03 -22.22 -14.68
CA ASP A 72 -7.72 -21.23 -15.51
C ASP A 72 -9.23 -21.50 -15.65
N LYS A 73 -9.62 -22.78 -15.76
CA LYS A 73 -11.02 -23.20 -15.83
C LYS A 73 -11.86 -22.79 -14.61
N GLN A 74 -11.23 -22.56 -13.45
CA GLN A 74 -11.95 -22.14 -12.25
C GLN A 74 -12.33 -20.66 -12.26
N PHE A 75 -11.72 -19.85 -13.15
CA PHE A 75 -12.05 -18.45 -13.34
C PHE A 75 -13.30 -18.27 -14.22
N GLU A 76 -13.53 -19.19 -15.16
CA GLU A 76 -14.70 -19.17 -16.05
C GLU A 76 -16.02 -19.19 -15.23
N GLY A 77 -16.90 -18.22 -15.49
CA GLY A 77 -18.19 -18.10 -14.79
C GLY A 77 -18.09 -17.62 -13.33
N ALA A 78 -16.90 -17.22 -12.86
CA ALA A 78 -16.73 -16.61 -11.55
C ALA A 78 -16.93 -15.09 -11.61
N LEU A 79 -17.26 -14.51 -10.46
CA LEU A 79 -17.18 -13.07 -10.22
C LEU A 79 -15.76 -12.69 -9.79
N ALA A 80 -15.12 -11.77 -10.49
CA ALA A 80 -13.89 -11.13 -10.04
C ALA A 80 -14.21 -9.90 -9.18
N ILE A 81 -13.64 -9.83 -7.98
CA ILE A 81 -13.63 -8.62 -7.16
C ILE A 81 -12.18 -8.17 -7.01
N VAL A 82 -11.82 -7.05 -7.63
CA VAL A 82 -10.48 -6.49 -7.61
C VAL A 82 -10.43 -5.36 -6.58
N LEU A 83 -9.64 -5.55 -5.54
CA LEU A 83 -9.49 -4.61 -4.44
C LEU A 83 -8.20 -3.79 -4.60
N ASP A 84 -8.22 -2.56 -4.12
CA ASP A 84 -7.03 -1.77 -3.86
C ASP A 84 -6.09 -1.64 -5.09
N THR A 85 -6.68 -1.47 -6.27
CA THR A 85 -5.90 -1.46 -7.52
C THR A 85 -6.32 -0.29 -8.41
N ALA A 86 -5.51 0.76 -8.40
CA ALA A 86 -5.76 1.97 -9.18
C ALA A 86 -5.92 1.69 -10.68
N ASN A 87 -5.06 0.85 -11.26
CA ASN A 87 -5.03 0.58 -12.71
C ASN A 87 -4.95 -0.92 -13.02
N ALA A 88 -5.72 -1.37 -14.01
CA ALA A 88 -5.84 -2.77 -14.41
C ALA A 88 -4.49 -3.48 -14.68
N PRO A 89 -3.48 -2.84 -15.29
CA PRO A 89 -2.17 -3.46 -15.51
C PRO A 89 -1.41 -3.84 -14.23
N ARG A 90 -1.81 -3.29 -13.07
CA ARG A 90 -1.22 -3.62 -11.77
C ARG A 90 -1.94 -4.77 -11.06
N ILE A 91 -3.00 -5.35 -11.60
CA ILE A 91 -3.68 -6.50 -10.96
C ILE A 91 -2.73 -7.70 -10.90
N ASP A 92 -2.57 -8.27 -9.71
CA ASP A 92 -1.79 -9.48 -9.50
C ASP A 92 -2.65 -10.70 -9.87
N ASP A 93 -2.30 -11.33 -11.00
CA ASP A 93 -3.05 -12.33 -11.76
C ASP A 93 -3.96 -11.73 -12.85
N SER A 94 -3.45 -11.74 -14.09
CA SER A 94 -4.15 -11.22 -15.28
C SER A 94 -5.37 -12.06 -15.68
N ARG A 95 -5.57 -13.24 -15.06
CA ARG A 95 -6.72 -14.12 -15.32
C ARG A 95 -8.03 -13.59 -14.76
N TYR A 96 -8.05 -12.43 -14.07
CA TYR A 96 -9.29 -11.72 -13.76
C TYR A 96 -10.16 -11.48 -15.01
N THR A 97 -9.53 -11.38 -16.18
CA THR A 97 -10.17 -11.26 -17.50
C THR A 97 -10.89 -12.51 -17.98
N LEU A 98 -10.65 -13.68 -17.37
CA LEU A 98 -11.36 -14.93 -17.65
C LEU A 98 -12.66 -15.06 -16.85
N CYS A 99 -12.87 -14.18 -15.86
CA CYS A 99 -14.10 -14.12 -15.08
C CYS A 99 -15.24 -13.51 -15.90
N ASP A 100 -16.48 -13.81 -15.50
CA ASP A 100 -17.69 -13.37 -16.22
C ASP A 100 -18.01 -11.90 -15.98
N LYS A 101 -17.63 -11.37 -14.82
CA LYS A 101 -17.76 -9.96 -14.44
C LYS A 101 -16.62 -9.54 -13.53
N VAL A 102 -16.21 -8.28 -13.63
CA VAL A 102 -15.17 -7.63 -12.82
C VAL A 102 -15.77 -6.47 -12.03
N ILE A 103 -15.63 -6.52 -10.71
CA ILE A 103 -15.99 -5.40 -9.82
C ILE A 103 -14.70 -4.82 -9.26
N LYS A 104 -14.57 -3.49 -9.31
CA LYS A 104 -13.47 -2.75 -8.68
C LYS A 104 -13.95 -2.14 -7.37
N VAL A 105 -13.16 -2.29 -6.30
CA VAL A 105 -13.34 -1.56 -5.04
C VAL A 105 -12.00 -0.96 -4.61
N ASP A 106 -11.93 0.37 -4.49
CA ASP A 106 -10.64 1.07 -4.41
C ASP A 106 -10.77 2.43 -3.71
N HIS A 107 -9.67 2.95 -3.17
CA HIS A 107 -9.59 4.28 -2.56
C HIS A 107 -8.68 5.26 -3.33
N HIS A 108 -7.98 4.78 -4.36
CA HIS A 108 -7.13 5.61 -5.22
C HIS A 108 -7.95 6.56 -6.11
N PRO A 109 -7.35 7.65 -6.63
CA PRO A 109 -7.98 8.48 -7.65
C PRO A 109 -8.50 7.65 -8.83
N PRO A 110 -9.74 7.90 -9.32
CA PRO A 110 -10.40 7.07 -10.31
C PRO A 110 -9.89 7.36 -11.74
N GLU A 111 -8.59 7.12 -11.99
CA GLU A 111 -7.97 7.33 -13.31
C GLU A 111 -8.28 6.19 -14.29
N ASP A 112 -8.50 4.98 -13.77
CA ASP A 112 -8.86 3.80 -14.54
C ASP A 112 -10.07 3.10 -13.89
N GLN A 113 -11.11 2.86 -14.68
CA GLN A 113 -12.43 2.35 -14.27
C GLN A 113 -12.72 1.06 -15.02
N TYR A 114 -11.89 0.04 -14.79
CA TYR A 114 -11.87 -1.20 -15.56
C TYR A 114 -12.95 -2.22 -15.19
N GLY A 115 -13.68 -2.03 -14.07
CA GLY A 115 -14.76 -2.92 -13.68
C GLY A 115 -16.10 -2.53 -14.31
N GLU A 116 -17.02 -3.47 -14.47
CA GLU A 116 -18.41 -3.18 -14.82
C GLU A 116 -19.14 -2.45 -13.68
N LEU A 117 -18.71 -2.67 -12.44
CA LEU A 117 -19.08 -1.89 -11.25
C LEU A 117 -17.80 -1.38 -10.60
N ASN A 118 -17.70 -0.06 -10.39
CA ASN A 118 -16.56 0.58 -9.74
C ASN A 118 -17.03 1.29 -8.47
N ILE A 119 -16.58 0.83 -7.31
CA ILE A 119 -16.86 1.41 -6.00
C ILE A 119 -15.58 2.11 -5.54
N VAL A 120 -15.50 3.42 -5.76
CA VAL A 120 -14.32 4.21 -5.42
C VAL A 120 -14.67 5.28 -4.39
N ASP A 121 -13.99 5.24 -3.24
CA ASP A 121 -14.09 6.27 -2.20
C ASP A 121 -12.72 6.87 -1.91
N THR A 122 -12.41 7.98 -2.60
CA THR A 122 -11.16 8.73 -2.43
C THR A 122 -11.02 9.44 -1.09
N THR A 123 -12.07 9.42 -0.26
CA THR A 123 -12.04 9.99 1.10
C THR A 123 -11.76 8.94 2.17
N ALA A 124 -11.81 7.66 1.82
CA ALA A 124 -11.50 6.57 2.73
C ALA A 124 -9.99 6.53 3.01
N SER A 125 -9.61 6.14 4.23
CA SER A 125 -8.18 6.02 4.54
C SER A 125 -7.52 4.96 3.68
N SER A 126 -8.22 3.84 3.46
CA SER A 126 -7.73 2.63 2.79
C SER A 126 -8.89 1.77 2.25
N THR A 127 -8.61 0.81 1.38
CA THR A 127 -9.60 -0.14 0.88
C THR A 127 -10.15 -1.03 2.00
N SER A 128 -9.36 -1.38 3.02
CA SER A 128 -9.86 -2.10 4.20
C SER A 128 -10.94 -1.32 4.97
N GLU A 129 -10.83 0.01 5.01
CA GLU A 129 -11.86 0.88 5.59
C GLU A 129 -13.16 0.80 4.77
N ILE A 130 -13.05 0.84 3.43
CA ILE A 130 -14.18 0.66 2.50
C ILE A 130 -14.83 -0.71 2.73
N ILE A 131 -14.06 -1.79 2.87
CA ILE A 131 -14.61 -3.13 3.15
C ILE A 131 -15.35 -3.15 4.48
N PHE A 132 -14.82 -2.55 5.54
CA PHE A 132 -15.53 -2.46 6.82
C PHE A 132 -16.89 -1.74 6.68
N GLU A 133 -16.91 -0.61 5.98
CA GLU A 133 -18.15 0.14 5.73
C GLU A 133 -19.15 -0.64 4.87
N ILE A 134 -18.69 -1.30 3.80
CA ILE A 134 -19.53 -2.16 2.96
C ILE A 134 -20.19 -3.20 3.84
N LEU A 135 -19.38 -3.93 4.61
CA LEU A 135 -19.82 -4.97 5.51
C LEU A 135 -20.86 -4.40 6.48
N THR A 136 -20.54 -3.38 7.27
CA THR A 136 -21.45 -2.80 8.28
C THR A 136 -22.71 -2.14 7.71
N SER A 137 -22.69 -1.72 6.45
CA SER A 137 -23.84 -1.16 5.74
C SER A 137 -24.87 -2.22 5.33
N LEU A 138 -24.52 -3.52 5.36
CA LEU A 138 -25.36 -4.59 4.84
C LEU A 138 -26.67 -4.86 5.61
N GLY A 139 -27.01 -4.09 6.65
CA GLY A 139 -28.22 -4.33 7.46
C GLY A 139 -28.22 -5.64 8.25
N TYR A 140 -27.19 -6.49 8.08
CA TYR A 140 -26.99 -7.74 8.80
C TYR A 140 -26.27 -7.55 10.17
N GLY A 141 -26.01 -6.31 10.62
CA GLY A 141 -25.36 -6.02 11.93
C GLY A 141 -23.89 -6.45 12.04
N SER A 142 -23.20 -6.38 13.17
CA SER A 142 -21.78 -6.75 13.28
C SER A 142 -21.47 -8.27 13.12
N ASP A 143 -22.44 -9.11 12.79
CA ASP A 143 -22.39 -10.57 12.92
C ASP A 143 -21.45 -11.30 11.92
N TYR A 144 -21.06 -10.61 10.85
CA TYR A 144 -20.12 -11.10 9.83
C TYR A 144 -18.69 -10.59 10.01
N ILE A 145 -18.46 -9.68 10.96
CA ILE A 145 -17.11 -9.32 11.39
C ILE A 145 -16.81 -10.23 12.58
N ASP A 146 -16.00 -11.25 12.36
CA ASP A 146 -15.40 -12.02 13.45
C ASP A 146 -13.93 -11.63 13.64
N THR A 147 -13.24 -12.27 14.57
CA THR A 147 -11.83 -11.99 14.84
C THR A 147 -10.95 -12.13 13.59
N ALA A 148 -11.24 -13.05 12.66
CA ALA A 148 -10.42 -13.23 11.46
C ALA A 148 -10.60 -12.06 10.49
N VAL A 149 -11.84 -11.64 10.25
CA VAL A 149 -12.14 -10.44 9.46
C VAL A 149 -11.55 -9.19 10.12
N ALA A 150 -11.76 -9.04 11.43
CA ALA A 150 -11.30 -7.87 12.16
C ALA A 150 -9.77 -7.72 12.15
N LYS A 151 -9.02 -8.84 12.28
CA LYS A 151 -7.56 -8.87 12.15
C LYS A 151 -7.10 -8.32 10.80
N CYS A 152 -7.71 -8.80 9.70
CA CYS A 152 -7.32 -8.41 8.34
C CYS A 152 -7.60 -6.94 8.07
N LEU A 153 -8.81 -6.47 8.38
CA LEU A 153 -9.18 -5.08 8.13
C LEU A 153 -8.38 -4.11 9.00
N TYR A 154 -8.14 -4.45 10.27
CA TYR A 154 -7.37 -3.61 11.17
C TYR A 154 -5.92 -3.45 10.70
N ILE A 155 -5.25 -4.54 10.29
CA ILE A 155 -3.86 -4.44 9.84
C ILE A 155 -3.74 -3.68 8.51
N GLY A 156 -4.74 -3.80 7.63
CA GLY A 156 -4.79 -3.01 6.39
C GLY A 156 -4.90 -1.51 6.66
N ILE A 157 -5.83 -1.10 7.52
CA ILE A 157 -5.96 0.30 7.96
C ILE A 157 -4.65 0.78 8.62
N VAL A 158 -4.06 -0.02 9.51
CA VAL A 158 -2.80 0.34 10.20
C VAL A 158 -1.65 0.50 9.19
N GLY A 159 -1.56 -0.37 8.19
CA GLY A 159 -0.53 -0.31 7.16
C GLY A 159 -0.61 0.99 6.37
N ASP A 160 -1.78 1.28 5.81
CA ASP A 160 -1.95 2.40 4.88
C ASP A 160 -2.00 3.78 5.55
N THR A 161 -2.35 3.82 6.83
CA THR A 161 -2.30 5.06 7.64
C THR A 161 -0.96 5.27 8.35
N GLY A 162 -0.01 4.33 8.24
CA GLY A 162 1.24 4.38 8.98
C GLY A 162 1.01 4.34 10.50
N ARG A 163 0.05 3.53 10.95
CA ARG A 163 -0.48 3.51 12.32
C ARG A 163 -1.02 4.87 12.73
N PHE A 164 -1.96 5.38 11.93
CA PHE A 164 -2.70 6.62 12.17
C PHE A 164 -1.84 7.89 12.14
N LEU A 165 -0.67 7.83 11.52
CA LEU A 165 0.29 8.93 11.43
C LEU A 165 0.06 9.79 10.18
N PHE A 166 -0.32 9.16 9.08
CA PHE A 166 -0.42 9.82 7.78
C PHE A 166 -1.74 10.61 7.63
N ASN A 167 -1.75 11.59 6.72
CA ASN A 167 -2.85 12.54 6.53
C ASN A 167 -4.15 11.91 6.01
N ASN A 168 -4.12 10.67 5.52
CA ASN A 168 -5.31 9.89 5.17
C ASN A 168 -6.07 9.37 6.41
N THR A 169 -5.54 9.56 7.63
CA THR A 169 -6.24 9.23 8.87
C THR A 169 -7.36 10.25 9.15
N THR A 170 -8.59 9.78 9.24
CA THR A 170 -9.77 10.62 9.56
C THR A 170 -10.43 10.22 10.87
N SER A 171 -11.40 10.99 11.35
CA SER A 171 -12.23 10.58 12.50
C SER A 171 -12.95 9.26 12.23
N ARG A 172 -13.46 9.08 11.01
CA ARG A 172 -14.08 7.85 10.51
C ARG A 172 -13.11 6.66 10.62
N THR A 173 -11.87 6.84 10.21
CA THR A 173 -10.82 5.81 10.32
C THR A 173 -10.58 5.35 11.76
N MET A 174 -10.51 6.31 12.69
CA MET A 174 -10.30 6.04 14.11
C MET A 174 -11.49 5.32 14.75
N GLU A 175 -12.72 5.69 14.37
CA GLU A 175 -13.94 5.02 14.82
C GLU A 175 -13.98 3.57 14.34
N ILE A 176 -13.67 3.32 13.06
CA ILE A 176 -13.61 1.97 12.49
C ILE A 176 -12.53 1.13 13.18
N ALA A 177 -11.33 1.69 13.39
CA ALA A 177 -10.28 1.00 14.13
C ALA A 177 -10.71 0.64 15.56
N ALA A 178 -11.45 1.52 16.25
CA ALA A 178 -11.99 1.25 17.58
C ALA A 178 -13.03 0.13 17.58
N GLU A 179 -13.90 0.04 16.56
CA GLU A 179 -14.85 -1.06 16.40
C GLU A 179 -14.13 -2.40 16.16
N LEU A 180 -13.10 -2.41 15.32
CA LEU A 180 -12.28 -3.61 15.05
C LEU A 180 -11.51 -4.09 16.28
N LEU A 181 -11.10 -3.17 17.17
CA LEU A 181 -10.42 -3.50 18.42
C LEU A 181 -11.33 -4.12 19.49
N LYS A 182 -12.66 -4.13 19.30
CA LYS A 182 -13.58 -4.88 20.18
C LYS A 182 -13.38 -6.39 20.07
N PHE A 183 -12.77 -6.87 18.99
CA PHE A 183 -12.42 -8.27 18.78
C PHE A 183 -11.04 -8.59 19.38
N ASN A 184 -10.82 -9.85 19.78
CA ASN A 184 -9.53 -10.28 20.30
C ASN A 184 -8.51 -10.48 19.16
N ILE A 185 -8.06 -9.38 18.57
CA ILE A 185 -7.19 -9.38 17.39
C ILE A 185 -5.70 -9.47 17.72
N GLU A 186 -5.29 -9.45 18.99
CA GLU A 186 -3.86 -9.47 19.37
C GLU A 186 -3.03 -8.39 18.62
N HIS A 187 -3.58 -7.17 18.47
CA HIS A 187 -3.03 -6.12 17.59
C HIS A 187 -1.53 -5.87 17.79
N THR A 188 -1.03 -5.87 19.04
CA THR A 188 0.40 -5.69 19.34
C THR A 188 1.26 -6.76 18.67
N LYS A 189 0.83 -8.03 18.69
CA LYS A 189 1.56 -9.14 18.06
C LYS A 189 1.60 -8.97 16.55
N MET A 190 0.47 -8.64 15.93
CA MET A 190 0.39 -8.41 14.48
C MET A 190 1.23 -7.23 14.03
N ILE A 191 1.18 -6.10 14.76
CA ILE A 191 1.98 -4.92 14.45
C ILE A 191 3.47 -5.23 14.62
N ASN A 192 3.86 -5.93 15.69
CA ASN A 192 5.25 -6.35 15.88
C ASN A 192 5.73 -7.22 14.72
N GLN A 193 4.95 -8.22 14.33
CA GLN A 193 5.28 -9.10 13.20
C GLN A 193 5.39 -8.33 11.87
N MET A 194 4.48 -7.38 11.62
CA MET A 194 4.55 -6.50 10.43
C MET A 194 5.80 -5.61 10.43
N GLN A 195 6.28 -5.23 11.61
CA GLN A 195 7.42 -4.33 11.79
C GLN A 195 8.77 -5.05 11.91
N GLU A 196 8.77 -6.39 11.94
CA GLU A 196 9.99 -7.18 12.03
C GLU A 196 10.91 -6.88 10.84
N ARG A 197 12.19 -6.70 11.17
CA ARG A 197 13.26 -6.44 10.21
C ARG A 197 14.51 -7.17 10.65
N ASP A 198 15.29 -7.60 9.66
CA ASP A 198 16.56 -8.25 9.92
C ASP A 198 17.54 -7.31 10.63
N ALA A 199 18.37 -7.88 11.50
CA ALA A 199 19.39 -7.12 12.23
C ALA A 199 20.39 -6.41 11.29
N SER A 200 20.68 -6.98 10.12
CA SER A 200 21.49 -6.34 9.07
C SER A 200 20.83 -5.06 8.55
N SER A 201 19.52 -5.12 8.29
CA SER A 201 18.68 -3.99 7.89
C SER A 201 18.72 -2.87 8.93
N MET A 202 18.65 -3.23 10.23
CA MET A 202 18.79 -2.27 11.34
C MET A 202 20.18 -1.65 11.46
N LYS A 203 21.25 -2.41 11.20
CA LYS A 203 22.62 -1.87 11.16
C LYS A 203 22.81 -0.88 10.01
N PHE A 204 22.27 -1.20 8.83
CA PHE A 204 22.27 -0.29 7.68
C PHE A 204 21.48 1.00 7.99
N GLN A 205 20.33 0.90 8.65
CA GLN A 205 19.62 2.08 9.13
C GLN A 205 20.49 2.94 10.06
N GLY A 206 21.25 2.31 10.95
CA GLY A 206 22.22 3.00 11.81
C GLY A 206 23.27 3.78 11.02
N PHE A 207 23.77 3.21 9.92
CA PHE A 207 24.66 3.92 9.00
C PHE A 207 23.98 5.14 8.37
N VAL A 208 22.76 4.98 7.84
CA VAL A 208 21.98 6.08 7.24
C VAL A 208 21.82 7.23 8.24
N LEU A 209 21.47 6.93 9.49
CA LEU A 209 21.26 7.92 10.54
C LEU A 209 22.54 8.65 10.96
N GLN A 210 23.71 8.01 10.85
CA GLN A 210 25.00 8.61 11.18
C GLN A 210 25.56 9.49 10.04
N ASN A 211 25.14 9.26 8.80
CA ASN A 211 25.80 9.81 7.61
C ASN A 211 24.92 10.71 6.73
N PHE A 212 23.64 10.91 7.06
CA PHE A 212 22.83 11.89 6.34
C PHE A 212 23.34 13.31 6.60
N ASN A 213 23.29 14.15 5.57
CA ASN A 213 23.58 15.57 5.67
C ASN A 213 22.27 16.35 5.85
N LEU A 214 22.31 17.43 6.62
CA LEU A 214 21.21 18.39 6.74
C LEU A 214 21.74 19.79 6.44
N ASP A 215 21.25 20.38 5.35
CA ASP A 215 21.63 21.73 4.94
C ASP A 215 20.44 22.50 4.37
N ALA A 216 20.27 23.75 4.79
CA ALA A 216 19.18 24.65 4.37
C ALA A 216 17.77 24.00 4.43
N GLY A 217 17.52 23.15 5.43
CA GLY A 217 16.25 22.42 5.59
C GLY A 217 16.05 21.23 4.65
N VAL A 218 17.08 20.84 3.90
CA VAL A 218 17.11 19.66 3.02
C VAL A 218 18.00 18.59 3.64
N GLY A 219 17.41 17.42 3.89
CA GLY A 219 18.16 16.22 4.25
C GLY A 219 18.65 15.47 3.01
N SER A 220 19.86 14.90 3.03
CA SER A 220 20.37 14.16 1.88
C SER A 220 21.33 13.05 2.26
N ILE A 221 21.30 11.94 1.51
CA ILE A 221 22.31 10.89 1.57
C ILE A 221 22.48 10.24 0.20
N LEU A 222 23.71 9.82 -0.11
CA LEU A 222 24.05 8.98 -1.26
C LEU A 222 24.57 7.63 -0.74
N ILE A 223 23.89 6.57 -1.12
CA ILE A 223 24.28 5.19 -0.85
C ILE A 223 25.01 4.66 -2.08
N THR A 224 26.32 4.51 -1.98
CA THR A 224 27.17 3.98 -3.06
C THR A 224 27.10 2.46 -3.13
N LYS A 225 27.54 1.88 -4.24
CA LYS A 225 27.67 0.43 -4.38
C LYS A 225 28.56 -0.21 -3.30
N GLU A 226 29.66 0.45 -2.93
CA GLU A 226 30.54 -0.02 -1.84
C GLU A 226 29.82 -0.11 -0.50
N ILE A 227 28.90 0.83 -0.21
CA ILE A 227 28.08 0.79 1.01
C ILE A 227 27.10 -0.39 0.93
N LEU A 228 26.43 -0.61 -0.21
CA LEU A 228 25.54 -1.75 -0.41
C LEU A 228 26.27 -3.09 -0.17
N ASP A 229 27.46 -3.23 -0.75
CA ASP A 229 28.31 -4.42 -0.60
C ASP A 229 28.77 -4.61 0.86
N THR A 230 29.15 -3.53 1.55
CA THR A 230 29.57 -3.55 2.96
C THR A 230 28.46 -4.06 3.89
N PHE A 231 27.21 -3.68 3.63
CA PHE A 231 26.06 -4.10 4.43
C PHE A 231 25.38 -5.38 3.90
N ASN A 232 25.87 -5.91 2.76
CA ASN A 232 25.28 -7.04 2.05
C ASN A 232 23.77 -6.87 1.84
N ILE A 233 23.38 -5.70 1.31
CA ILE A 233 21.99 -5.28 1.13
C ILE A 233 21.75 -4.87 -0.32
N THR A 234 20.57 -5.16 -0.86
CA THR A 234 20.24 -4.75 -2.22
C THR A 234 19.89 -3.26 -2.29
N ALA A 235 19.96 -2.66 -3.47
CA ALA A 235 19.46 -1.29 -3.67
C ALA A 235 17.97 -1.15 -3.30
N SER A 236 17.16 -2.19 -3.57
CA SER A 236 15.74 -2.23 -3.20
C SER A 236 15.55 -2.19 -1.68
N ASP A 237 16.32 -2.98 -0.93
CA ASP A 237 16.25 -3.02 0.53
C ASP A 237 16.74 -1.70 1.14
N ALA A 238 17.85 -1.14 0.61
CA ALA A 238 18.37 0.15 1.05
C ALA A 238 17.35 1.29 0.86
N SER A 239 16.52 1.19 -0.17
CA SER A 239 15.50 2.18 -0.50
C SER A 239 14.34 2.24 0.49
N LEU A 240 14.13 1.18 1.29
CA LEU A 240 13.12 1.14 2.35
C LEU A 240 13.43 2.14 3.48
N PHE A 241 14.64 2.68 3.53
CA PHE A 241 15.12 3.64 4.53
C PHE A 241 15.04 5.09 4.08
N VAL A 242 14.35 5.38 2.96
CA VAL A 242 14.15 6.74 2.45
C VAL A 242 13.67 7.73 3.52
N ASN A 243 12.84 7.29 4.47
CA ASN A 243 12.28 8.15 5.52
C ASN A 243 13.06 8.11 6.85
N ALA A 244 14.17 7.36 6.93
CA ALA A 244 14.85 7.04 8.19
C ALA A 244 15.25 8.28 9.00
N PHE A 245 15.63 9.37 8.34
CA PHE A 245 16.05 10.62 8.99
C PHE A 245 15.02 11.75 8.86
N SER A 246 13.82 11.48 8.35
CA SER A 246 12.81 12.52 8.05
C SER A 246 12.28 13.30 9.28
N ASP A 247 12.39 12.69 10.46
CA ASP A 247 12.00 13.27 11.74
C ASP A 247 13.03 14.26 12.32
N ALA A 248 14.23 14.35 11.73
CA ALA A 248 15.23 15.28 12.21
C ALA A 248 14.70 16.73 12.17
N LYS A 249 14.84 17.43 13.30
CA LYS A 249 14.36 18.81 13.46
C LYS A 249 15.00 19.70 12.39
N GLY A 250 14.16 20.41 11.65
CA GLY A 250 14.58 21.34 10.60
C GLY A 250 14.45 20.78 9.17
N ILE A 251 14.26 19.47 8.98
CA ILE A 251 13.99 18.91 7.65
C ILE A 251 12.60 19.34 7.16
N LYS A 252 12.59 19.93 5.97
CA LYS A 252 11.42 20.30 5.17
C LYS A 252 11.23 19.36 3.96
N ALA A 253 12.32 18.97 3.31
CA ALA A 253 12.36 17.99 2.22
C ALA A 253 13.65 17.17 2.28
N TRP A 254 13.70 16.03 1.59
CA TRP A 254 14.91 15.22 1.53
C TRP A 254 15.07 14.41 0.24
N ALA A 255 16.33 14.09 -0.06
CA ALA A 255 16.74 13.26 -1.19
C ALA A 255 17.54 12.05 -0.70
N TYR A 256 17.04 10.85 -1.01
CA TYR A 256 17.70 9.59 -0.70
C TYR A 256 18.17 8.95 -2.02
N ALA A 257 19.46 9.01 -2.29
CA ALA A 257 20.06 8.53 -3.52
C ALA A 257 20.69 7.16 -3.31
N VAL A 258 20.47 6.23 -4.23
CA VAL A 258 21.09 4.90 -4.24
C VAL A 258 21.73 4.68 -5.61
N ASP A 259 23.01 4.34 -5.61
CA ASP A 259 23.77 3.98 -6.81
C ASP A 259 23.41 2.54 -7.24
N GLU A 260 22.71 2.41 -8.36
CA GLU A 260 22.29 1.13 -8.94
C GLU A 260 23.27 0.66 -10.04
N GLY A 261 24.33 1.44 -10.29
CA GLY A 261 25.44 1.13 -11.20
C GLY A 261 25.34 1.84 -12.55
N ASP A 262 24.19 1.76 -13.22
CA ASP A 262 23.90 2.48 -14.47
C ASP A 262 23.29 3.87 -14.22
N GLU A 263 22.56 4.01 -13.12
CA GLU A 263 22.03 5.28 -12.63
C GLU A 263 22.13 5.40 -11.10
N ILE A 264 22.02 6.63 -10.62
CA ILE A 264 21.77 6.94 -9.22
C ILE A 264 20.28 7.25 -9.10
N ARG A 265 19.53 6.32 -8.50
CA ARG A 265 18.11 6.46 -8.27
C ARG A 265 17.85 7.35 -7.06
N VAL A 266 17.36 8.56 -7.29
CA VAL A 266 17.06 9.56 -6.25
C VAL A 266 15.59 9.48 -5.87
N ARG A 267 15.32 9.23 -4.59
CA ARG A 267 13.97 9.26 -4.01
C ARG A 267 13.79 10.57 -3.27
N LEU A 268 12.91 11.42 -3.79
CA LEU A 268 12.60 12.72 -3.22
C LEU A 268 11.34 12.63 -2.37
N ARG A 269 11.38 13.28 -1.21
CA ARG A 269 10.26 13.38 -0.28
C ARG A 269 10.19 14.78 0.31
N SER A 270 9.00 15.19 0.71
CA SER A 270 8.75 16.52 1.26
C SER A 270 7.64 16.47 2.29
N LYS A 271 7.75 17.32 3.32
CA LYS A 271 6.67 17.49 4.31
C LYS A 271 5.52 18.34 3.77
N ALA A 272 5.78 19.23 2.81
CA ALA A 272 4.74 20.15 2.29
C ALA A 272 5.04 20.75 0.91
N VAL A 273 6.32 20.98 0.59
CA VAL A 273 6.73 21.60 -0.68
C VAL A 273 6.55 20.61 -1.83
N VAL A 274 5.92 21.06 -2.91
CA VAL A 274 5.73 20.25 -4.13
C VAL A 274 7.07 20.01 -4.83
N ILE A 275 7.45 18.74 -5.01
CA ILE A 275 8.77 18.31 -5.52
C ILE A 275 8.71 17.51 -6.83
N ASN A 276 7.52 17.13 -7.30
CA ASN A 276 7.40 16.31 -8.51
C ASN A 276 7.84 17.04 -9.78
N THR A 277 7.67 18.36 -9.84
CA THR A 277 8.18 19.18 -10.95
C THR A 277 9.70 19.23 -10.99
N LEU A 278 10.37 19.21 -9.83
CA LEU A 278 11.83 19.09 -9.75
C LEU A 278 12.26 17.70 -10.22
N ALA A 279 11.61 16.64 -9.73
CA ALA A 279 11.89 15.27 -10.17
C ALA A 279 11.79 15.13 -11.70
N ALA A 280 10.78 15.73 -12.33
CA ALA A 280 10.60 15.71 -13.78
C ALA A 280 11.76 16.34 -14.56
N LYS A 281 12.48 17.32 -14.00
CA LYS A 281 13.68 17.90 -14.64
C LYS A 281 14.85 16.92 -14.69
N TYR A 282 14.89 15.96 -13.77
CA TYR A 282 15.96 14.97 -13.62
C TYR A 282 15.45 13.57 -14.00
N ASN A 283 14.84 13.46 -15.19
CA ASN A 283 14.35 12.22 -15.80
C ASN A 283 13.40 11.41 -14.90
N GLY A 284 12.62 12.11 -14.09
CA GLY A 284 11.79 11.53 -13.04
C GLY A 284 10.33 11.92 -13.09
N GLY A 285 9.66 11.77 -11.96
CA GLY A 285 8.26 12.12 -11.75
C GLY A 285 7.69 11.50 -10.47
N GLY A 286 6.39 11.66 -10.27
CA GLY A 286 5.66 11.07 -9.14
C GLY A 286 4.69 12.05 -8.48
N HIS A 287 4.33 11.74 -7.24
CA HIS A 287 3.38 12.54 -6.47
C HIS A 287 4.03 13.84 -5.95
N PRO A 288 3.24 14.90 -5.73
CA PRO A 288 3.72 16.20 -5.26
C PRO A 288 4.67 16.13 -4.06
N LEU A 289 4.49 15.18 -3.13
CA LEU A 289 5.31 15.07 -1.91
C LEU A 289 6.20 13.82 -1.88
N ALA A 290 6.11 12.96 -2.89
CA ALA A 290 6.88 11.72 -2.99
C ALA A 290 7.13 11.40 -4.47
N SER A 291 8.35 11.69 -4.93
CA SER A 291 8.75 11.51 -6.32
C SER A 291 10.08 10.78 -6.44
N GLY A 292 10.38 10.30 -7.65
CA GLY A 292 11.67 9.71 -7.99
C GLY A 292 12.32 10.48 -9.14
N ALA A 293 13.65 10.47 -9.18
CA ALA A 293 14.47 11.00 -10.25
C ALA A 293 15.64 10.04 -10.53
N SER A 294 16.20 10.12 -11.72
CA SER A 294 17.37 9.36 -12.14
C SER A 294 18.45 10.34 -12.58
N VAL A 295 19.59 10.30 -11.88
CA VAL A 295 20.77 11.10 -12.21
C VAL A 295 21.94 10.17 -12.52
N TYR A 296 22.88 10.62 -13.34
CA TYR A 296 23.94 9.77 -13.89
C TYR A 296 25.33 10.12 -13.35
N SER A 297 25.42 11.03 -12.39
CA SER A 297 26.66 11.38 -11.71
C SER A 297 26.41 12.00 -10.34
N VAL A 298 27.42 11.97 -9.47
CA VAL A 298 27.40 12.68 -8.18
C VAL A 298 27.23 14.19 -8.40
N THR A 299 27.86 14.76 -9.43
CA THR A 299 27.71 16.18 -9.79
C THR A 299 26.26 16.55 -10.11
N GLU A 300 25.55 15.70 -10.86
CA GLU A 300 24.14 15.93 -11.18
C GLU A 300 23.25 15.78 -9.94
N PHE A 301 23.57 14.85 -9.03
CA PHE A 301 22.92 14.76 -7.73
C PHE A 301 23.10 16.03 -6.89
N GLU A 302 24.31 16.62 -6.86
CA GLU A 302 24.59 17.87 -6.15
C GLU A 302 23.83 19.07 -6.75
N GLN A 303 23.67 19.11 -8.08
CA GLN A 303 22.83 20.10 -8.76
C GLN A 303 21.36 19.97 -8.35
N LEU A 304 20.83 18.75 -8.33
CA LEU A 304 19.47 18.45 -7.87
C LEU A 304 19.28 18.94 -6.42
N LEU A 305 20.24 18.64 -5.52
CA LEU A 305 20.19 19.10 -4.13
C LEU A 305 20.17 20.64 -4.03
N THR A 306 20.92 21.33 -4.87
CA THR A 306 20.96 22.80 -4.90
C THR A 306 19.60 23.36 -5.33
N GLU A 307 18.98 22.82 -6.38
CA GLU A 307 17.64 23.22 -6.80
C GLU A 307 16.58 22.90 -5.74
N LEU A 308 16.68 21.75 -5.06
CA LEU A 308 15.78 21.39 -3.97
C LEU A 308 15.87 22.38 -2.81
N LYS A 309 17.08 22.81 -2.43
CA LYS A 309 17.28 23.84 -1.39
C LYS A 309 16.65 25.18 -1.78
N ASN A 310 16.78 25.58 -3.04
CA ASN A 310 16.15 26.80 -3.54
C ASN A 310 14.62 26.68 -3.52
N LEU A 311 14.08 25.55 -3.94
CA LEU A 311 12.64 25.28 -3.95
C LEU A 311 12.03 25.27 -2.54
N VAL A 312 12.80 24.84 -1.54
CA VAL A 312 12.38 24.73 -0.13
C VAL A 312 12.46 26.06 0.63
N ASN A 313 13.24 27.02 0.12
CA ASN A 313 13.50 28.31 0.79
C ASN A 313 13.08 29.55 -0.03
N GLY A 314 12.60 29.36 -1.25
CA GLY A 314 11.92 30.39 -2.06
C GLY A 314 10.43 30.41 -1.78
#